data_AF-A0A0G1VFS5-F1
#
_entry.id   AF-A0A0G1VFS5-F1
#
_cell.length_a   1.000
_cell.length_b   1.000
_cell.length_c   1.000
_cell.angle_alpha   90.00
_cell.angle_beta   90.00
_cell.angle_gamma   90.00
#
_symmetry.space_group_name_H-M   'P 1'
#
loop_
_entity.id
_entity.type
_entity.pdbx_description
1 polymer ?
#
loop_
_entity_poly.entity_id
_entity_poly.type
_entity_poly.pdbx_seq_one_letter_code
_entity_poly.pdbx_strand_id
1 'polypeptide(L)' 'MEDNAGKDWKIIAVADRDPRFADLNSIERLEEHLKKEIWHFFETYKQLENKQVKVNGWLNKKESYRIIRESKERFEKES' A
#
# COMPACT_ATOMS: atom_id res chain seq x y z
N MET A 1 -4.78 -4.98 -2.22
CA MET A 1 -4.64 -5.85 -3.41
C MET A 1 -5.02 -7.25 -3.00
N GLU A 2 -5.34 -8.11 -3.95
CA GLU A 2 -5.66 -9.52 -3.72
C GLU A 2 -4.82 -10.35 -4.69
N ASP A 3 -4.17 -11.39 -4.17
CA ASP A 3 -3.51 -12.42 -4.97
C ASP A 3 -4.01 -13.80 -4.53
N ASN A 4 -3.40 -14.87 -5.08
CA ASN A 4 -3.82 -16.25 -4.80
C ASN A 4 -3.74 -16.64 -3.31
N ALA A 5 -2.99 -15.89 -2.48
CA ALA A 5 -2.90 -16.12 -1.03
C ALA A 5 -3.91 -15.29 -0.22
N GLY A 6 -4.74 -14.47 -0.88
CA GLY A 6 -5.79 -13.68 -0.27
C GLY A 6 -5.50 -12.17 -0.28
N LYS A 7 -5.98 -11.47 0.75
CA LYS A 7 -5.83 -10.01 0.87
C LYS A 7 -4.38 -9.66 1.21
N ASP A 8 -3.80 -8.83 0.36
CA ASP A 8 -2.46 -8.30 0.53
C ASP A 8 -2.53 -6.76 0.60
N TRP A 9 -2.22 -6.18 1.76
CA TRP A 9 -2.25 -4.74 1.96
C TRP A 9 -0.84 -4.17 1.80
N LYS A 10 -0.69 -3.10 1.02
CA LYS A 10 0.56 -2.34 0.90
C LYS A 10 0.38 -0.97 1.52
N ILE A 11 1.25 -0.61 2.45
CA ILE A 11 1.30 0.73 3.04
C ILE A 11 2.20 1.59 2.17
N ILE A 12 1.69 2.72 1.71
CA ILE A 12 2.50 3.79 1.11
C ILE A 12 2.87 4.78 2.20
N ALA A 13 4.16 5.07 2.31
CA ALA A 13 4.71 5.99 3.28
C ALA A 13 5.78 6.87 2.63
N VAL A 14 6.06 8.00 3.27
CA VAL A 14 7.12 8.93 2.91
C VAL A 14 8.11 9.03 4.06
N ALA A 15 9.32 9.49 3.78
CA ALA A 15 10.32 9.72 4.81
C ALA A 15 9.95 10.94 5.68
N ASP A 16 9.91 10.75 7.00
CA ASP A 16 9.49 11.76 7.99
C ASP A 16 10.34 13.05 7.96
N ARG A 17 11.66 12.90 7.73
CA ARG A 17 12.62 14.01 7.78
C ARG A 17 13.10 14.51 6.42
N ASP A 18 12.37 14.15 5.36
CA ASP A 18 12.68 14.62 4.02
C ASP A 18 11.76 15.81 3.66
N PRO A 19 12.30 17.04 3.54
CA PRO A 19 11.49 18.22 3.28
C PRO A 19 10.73 18.15 1.95
N ARG A 20 11.16 17.28 1.00
CA ARG A 20 10.45 17.06 -0.26
C ARG A 20 9.04 16.49 -0.06
N PHE A 21 8.78 15.85 1.08
CA PHE A 21 7.50 15.22 1.39
C PHE A 21 6.71 15.94 2.50
N ALA A 22 7.18 17.10 2.98
CA ALA A 22 6.57 17.81 4.11
C ALA A 22 5.07 18.08 3.92
N ASP A 23 4.65 18.31 2.67
CA ASP A 23 3.26 18.60 2.32
C ASP A 23 2.44 17.35 1.99
N LEU A 24 3.06 16.18 1.82
CA LEU A 24 2.38 14.93 1.44
C LEU A 24 1.75 14.24 2.66
N ASN A 25 0.54 14.66 2.99
CA ASN A 25 -0.21 14.14 4.14
C ASN A 25 -1.35 13.16 3.80
N SER A 26 -1.62 12.93 2.51
CA SER A 26 -2.64 12.01 2.05
C SER A 26 -2.31 11.45 0.67
N ILE A 27 -2.91 10.32 0.30
CA ILE A 27 -2.67 9.65 -0.99
C ILE A 27 -3.21 10.48 -2.16
N GLU A 28 -4.22 11.30 -1.92
CA GLU A 28 -4.81 12.20 -2.91
C GLU A 28 -3.85 13.32 -3.31
N ARG A 29 -2.87 13.65 -2.46
CA ARG A 29 -1.81 14.64 -2.77
C ARG A 29 -0.67 14.04 -3.59
N LEU A 30 -0.63 12.72 -3.77
CA LEU A 30 0.34 12.07 -4.64
C LEU A 30 -0.01 12.36 -6.11
N GLU A 31 1.02 12.63 -6.91
CA GLU A 31 0.89 12.87 -8.33
C GLU A 31 0.21 11.66 -9.03
N GLU A 32 -0.70 11.95 -9.95
CA GLU A 32 -1.60 10.95 -10.52
C GLU A 32 -0.86 9.92 -11.37
N HIS A 33 0.19 10.33 -12.09
CA HIS A 33 1.02 9.42 -12.85
C HIS A 33 1.78 8.46 -11.92
N LEU A 34 2.36 8.94 -10.82
CA LEU A 34 2.99 8.07 -9.82
C LEU A 34 2.00 7.05 -9.20
N LYS A 35 0.76 7.46 -8.90
CA LYS A 35 -0.28 6.49 -8.46
C LYS A 35 -0.54 5.42 -9.51
N LYS A 36 -0.62 5.79 -10.80
CA LYS A 36 -0.82 4.83 -11.90
C LYS A 36 0.39 3.93 -12.10
N GLU A 37 1.60 4.44 -11.95
CA GLU A 37 2.84 3.66 -12.04
C GLU A 37 2.87 2.59 -10.94
N ILE A 38 2.62 2.97 -9.68
CA ILE A 38 2.58 2.02 -8.56
C ILE A 38 1.48 0.97 -8.77
N TRP A 39 0.30 1.40 -9.24
CA TRP A 39 -0.79 0.49 -9.57
C TRP A 39 -0.38 -0.54 -10.62
N HIS A 40 0.16 -0.07 -11.75
CA HIS A 40 0.54 -0.90 -12.88
C HIS A 40 1.66 -1.87 -12.51
N PHE A 41 2.63 -1.42 -11.71
CA PHE A 41 3.69 -2.29 -11.19
C PHE A 41 3.10 -3.49 -10.45
N PHE A 42 2.20 -3.27 -9.49
CA PHE A 42 1.62 -4.38 -8.71
C PHE A 42 0.65 -5.25 -9.52
N GLU A 43 0.00 -4.71 -10.54
CA GLU A 43 -0.86 -5.49 -11.44
C GLU A 43 -0.06 -6.42 -12.36
N THR A 44 1.16 -6.04 -12.74
CA THR A 44 1.94 -6.72 -13.78
C THR A 44 3.14 -7.51 -13.29
N TYR A 45 3.73 -7.20 -12.13
CA TYR A 45 5.03 -7.76 -11.70
C TYR A 45 5.07 -9.29 -11.60
N LYS A 46 3.93 -9.96 -11.40
CA LYS A 46 3.82 -11.43 -11.29
C LYS A 46 3.30 -12.11 -12.57
N GLN A 47 3.14 -11.38 -13.68
CA GLN A 47 2.58 -11.95 -14.91
C GLN A 47 3.42 -13.11 -15.47
N LEU A 48 4.75 -13.02 -15.42
CA LEU A 48 5.63 -14.10 -15.87
C LEU A 48 5.61 -15.33 -14.95
N GLU A 49 5.10 -15.20 -13.72
CA GLU A 49 4.86 -16.33 -12.81
C GLU A 49 3.50 -17.00 -13.06
N ASN A 50 2.74 -16.57 -14.09
CA ASN A 50 1.36 -16.99 -14.34
C ASN A 50 0.43 -16.75 -13.13
N LYS A 51 0.71 -15.73 -12.31
CA LYS A 51 -0.15 -15.32 -11.19
C LYS A 51 -0.82 -14.00 -11.53
N GLN A 52 -2.09 -13.88 -11.17
CA GLN A 52 -2.84 -12.64 -11.29
C GLN A 52 -2.87 -11.91 -9.95
N VAL A 53 -2.73 -10.59 -10.02
CA VAL A 53 -2.88 -9.70 -8.87
C VAL A 53 -3.96 -8.69 -9.22
N LYS A 54 -4.95 -8.56 -8.33
CA LYS A 54 -6.00 -7.55 -8.47
C LYS A 54 -5.74 -6.40 -7.52
N VAL A 55 -5.60 -5.20 -8.06
CA VAL A 55 -5.49 -3.98 -7.25
C VAL A 55 -6.90 -3.40 -7.06
N ASN A 56 -7.33 -3.23 -5.81
CA ASN A 56 -8.73 -2.94 -5.45
C ASN A 56 -9.00 -1.45 -5.13
N GLY A 57 -8.00 -0.58 -5.20
CA GLY A 57 -8.14 0.84 -4.86
C GLY A 57 -7.09 1.35 -3.89
N TRP A 58 -7.12 2.67 -3.70
CA TRP A 58 -6.36 3.39 -2.68
C TRP A 58 -7.23 3.61 -1.45
N LEU A 59 -6.64 3.46 -0.26
CA LEU A 59 -7.27 3.82 1.01
C LEU A 59 -6.59 5.04 1.62
N ASN A 60 -7.32 5.74 2.47
CA ASN A 60 -6.81 6.93 3.14
C ASN A 60 -5.86 6.60 4.31
N LYS A 61 -5.20 7.63 4.82
CA LYS A 61 -4.26 7.56 5.95
C LYS A 61 -4.85 6.93 7.22
N LYS A 62 -6.14 7.13 7.49
CA LYS A 62 -6.83 6.56 8.67
C LYS A 62 -6.90 5.03 8.59
N GLU A 63 -7.27 4.50 7.43
CA GLU A 63 -7.29 3.05 7.21
C GLU A 63 -5.89 2.45 7.27
N SER A 64 -4.86 3.14 6.76
CA SER A 64 -3.48 2.71 6.88
C SER A 64 -3.07 2.53 8.35
N TYR A 65 -3.36 3.50 9.23
CA TYR A 65 -3.05 3.37 10.66
C TYR A 65 -3.85 2.27 11.35
N ARG A 66 -5.11 2.04 10.95
CA ARG A 66 -5.91 0.92 11.47
C ARG A 66 -5.24 -0.41 11.14
N ILE A 67 -4.86 -0.62 9.88
CA ILE A 67 -4.20 -1.87 9.42
C ILE A 67 -2.86 -2.08 10.14
N ILE A 68 -2.05 -1.03 10.32
CA ILE A 68 -0.78 -1.10 11.06
C ILE A 68 -1.03 -1.52 12.52
N ARG A 69 -2.01 -0.91 13.19
CA ARG A 69 -2.36 -1.23 14.58
C ARG A 69 -2.82 -2.68 14.73
N GLU A 70 -3.75 -3.11 13.89
CA GLU A 70 -4.24 -4.50 13.91
C GLU A 70 -3.11 -5.50 13.63
N SER A 71 -2.16 -5.15 12.76
CA SER A 71 -0.99 -6.01 12.50
C SER A 71 -0.06 -6.09 13.70
N LYS A 72 0.15 -4.97 14.40
CA LYS A 72 0.92 -4.93 15.66
C LYS A 72 0.25 -5.75 16.75
N GLU A 73 -1.06 -5.59 16.95
CA GLU A 73 -1.83 -6.34 17.95
C GLU A 73 -1.81 -7.85 17.70
N ARG A 74 -1.87 -8.30 16.43
CA ARG A 74 -1.72 -9.72 16.09
C ARG A 74 -0.32 -10.23 16.44
N PHE A 75 0.71 -9.49 16.06
CA PHE A 75 2.09 -9.85 16.37
C PHE A 75 2.34 -9.98 17.88
N GLU A 76 1.81 -9.04 18.68
CA GLU A 76 1.92 -9.06 20.14
C GLU A 76 1.15 -10.21 20.81
N LYS A 77 0.06 -10.70 20.20
CA LYS A 77 -0.70 -11.85 20.72
C LYS A 77 -0.06 -13.20 20.37
N GLU A 78 0.70 -13.24 19.30
CA GLU A 78 1.40 -14.44 18.80
C GLU A 78 2.83 -14.57 19.37
N SER A 79 3.35 -13.52 20.01
CA SER A 79 4.64 -13.48 20.71
C SER A 79 4.51 -13.89 22.17
#